data_AF-A0A1G8RAD1-F1
#
_entry.id   AF-A0A1G8RAD1-F1
#
_cell.length_a   1.000
_cell.length_b   1.000
_cell.length_c   1.000
_cell.angle_alpha   90.00
_cell.angle_beta   90.00
_cell.angle_gamma   90.00
#
_symmetry.space_group_name_H-M   'P 1'
#
loop_
_entity.id
_entity.type
_entity.pdbx_description
1 polymer ?
#
loop_
_entity_poly.entity_id
_entity_poly.type
_entity_poly.pdbx_seq_one_letter_code
_entity_poly.pdbx_strand_id
1 'polypeptide(L)'
;MVDGWAPGIKAEGEERRVSRALCFVRMYAGDNAYAYPLTGLIPVVDLNTMEVIRIEDYGAKPLPPMDASFKFENSDDLEPRSDLKPIDITQPEGPSFETDGHFIKWQKWNIRFGYTAREGLVLHQVSYEDKGEERPVLYRAALSEMVVPYGETSPAHNWQNALDAGEYGIGQLANSLTLGCDCLGEVRYFNAVMADGKGDVHTIPNAICLHEEDDGTAWKKTDWRTDEGEERRSRRLVLSFFATVLNYDYGFYWYFYTDGRIEQEVKLTGILNVGALEEGEKPKYGTEVAPRINGPIYQHFFNFRLDMNVDGQKNSVVELNTVAEKEGSDNPNKNAFHPVTTTFKKEKDRAQHGS
;
A
#
# COMPACT_ATOMS: atom_id res chain seq x y z
N MET A 1 -21.75 12.41 8.44
CA MET A 1 -20.74 11.37 8.67
C MET A 1 -19.68 11.94 9.60
N VAL A 2 -19.14 11.12 10.50
CA VAL A 2 -18.14 11.56 11.48
C VAL A 2 -17.04 10.50 11.50
N ASP A 3 -15.85 10.89 11.08
CA ASP A 3 -14.70 9.99 10.99
C ASP A 3 -13.83 10.20 12.23
N GLY A 4 -13.63 9.14 13.02
CA GLY A 4 -12.76 9.18 14.19
C GLY A 4 -11.31 9.02 13.78
N TRP A 5 -10.50 10.05 14.00
CA TRP A 5 -9.07 10.01 13.73
C TRP A 5 -8.26 9.84 15.02
N ALA A 6 -7.11 9.19 14.89
CA ALA A 6 -6.06 9.23 15.90
C ALA A 6 -5.65 10.70 16.16
N PRO A 7 -5.47 11.10 17.42
CA PRO A 7 -5.34 12.51 17.79
C PRO A 7 -3.99 13.14 17.44
N GLY A 8 -3.03 12.35 16.96
CA GLY A 8 -1.64 12.75 16.75
C GLY A 8 -0.87 12.89 18.08
N ILE A 9 0.08 13.82 18.10
CA ILE A 9 0.93 14.06 19.27
C ILE A 9 0.07 14.57 20.43
N LYS A 10 0.08 13.82 21.54
CA LYS A 10 -0.60 14.20 22.78
C LYS A 10 -0.08 15.54 23.31
N ALA A 11 -0.96 16.36 23.86
CA ALA A 11 -0.54 17.46 24.74
C ALA A 11 0.12 16.86 26.00
N GLU A 12 1.17 17.49 26.52
CA GLU A 12 1.82 17.04 27.76
C GLU A 12 0.78 16.91 28.88
N GLY A 13 0.71 15.72 29.50
CA GLY A 13 -0.21 15.41 30.60
C GLY A 13 -1.57 14.81 30.20
N GLU A 14 -1.87 14.62 28.91
CA GLU A 14 -3.11 13.97 28.47
C GLU A 14 -3.01 12.43 28.49
N GLU A 15 -3.43 11.83 29.60
CA GLU A 15 -3.44 10.37 29.79
C GLU A 15 -4.66 9.66 29.16
N ARG A 16 -5.58 10.41 28.55
CA ARG A 16 -6.83 9.86 27.99
C ARG A 16 -6.62 9.14 26.65
N ARG A 17 -7.51 8.19 26.34
CA ARG A 17 -7.63 7.56 25.02
C ARG A 17 -8.62 8.39 24.20
N VAL A 18 -8.10 9.31 23.39
CA VAL A 18 -8.94 10.29 22.69
C VAL A 18 -8.96 10.04 21.18
N SER A 19 -10.06 10.40 20.53
CA SER A 19 -10.16 10.54 19.08
C SER A 19 -10.59 11.97 18.76
N ARG A 20 -9.97 12.55 17.73
CA ARG A 20 -10.41 13.81 17.14
C ARG A 20 -11.18 13.48 15.88
N ALA A 21 -12.37 14.02 15.72
CA ALA A 21 -13.26 13.61 14.65
C ALA A 21 -13.39 14.66 13.56
N LEU A 22 -13.35 14.24 12.31
CA LEU A 22 -13.72 15.08 11.18
C LEU A 22 -15.20 14.88 10.86
N CYS A 23 -15.89 15.98 10.59
CA CYS A 23 -17.32 15.99 10.31
C CYS A 23 -17.57 16.29 8.84
N PHE A 24 -18.53 15.57 8.26
CA PHE A 24 -18.93 15.70 6.86
C PHE A 24 -20.45 15.66 6.75
N VAL A 25 -21.02 16.46 5.85
CA VAL A 25 -22.45 16.38 5.53
C VAL A 25 -22.68 15.26 4.54
N ARG A 26 -23.77 14.51 4.73
CA ARG A 26 -24.28 13.56 3.75
C ARG A 26 -25.64 14.09 3.29
N MET A 27 -25.75 14.50 2.03
CA MET A 27 -26.94 15.15 1.51
C MET A 27 -28.10 14.16 1.29
N TYR A 28 -27.77 12.91 0.94
CA TYR A 28 -28.73 11.82 0.74
C TYR A 28 -28.14 10.46 1.13
N ALA A 29 -28.97 9.43 1.25
CA ALA A 29 -28.49 8.10 1.60
C ALA A 29 -27.55 7.55 0.51
N GLY A 30 -26.33 7.16 0.89
CA GLY A 30 -25.32 6.62 -0.04
C GLY A 30 -24.43 7.66 -0.74
N ASP A 31 -24.63 8.94 -0.43
CA ASP A 31 -23.82 10.07 -0.92
C ASP A 31 -22.35 10.00 -0.46
N ASN A 32 -21.46 10.55 -1.30
CA ASN A 32 -20.06 10.77 -1.00
C ASN A 32 -19.92 11.96 -0.03
N ALA A 33 -20.00 11.69 1.27
CA ALA A 33 -19.92 12.73 2.28
C ALA A 33 -18.61 13.55 2.25
N TYR A 34 -17.51 13.00 1.71
CA TYR A 34 -16.26 13.74 1.53
C TYR A 34 -16.40 14.95 0.60
N ALA A 35 -17.44 15.03 -0.24
CA ALA A 35 -17.75 16.23 -1.02
C ALA A 35 -18.16 17.44 -0.16
N TYR A 36 -18.56 17.22 1.10
CA TYR A 36 -19.14 18.24 1.97
C TYR A 36 -18.47 18.29 3.36
N PRO A 37 -17.16 18.62 3.43
CA PRO A 37 -16.45 18.74 4.71
C PRO A 37 -16.98 19.90 5.55
N LEU A 38 -17.22 19.64 6.83
CA LEU A 38 -17.52 20.67 7.85
C LEU A 38 -16.21 21.18 8.46
N THR A 39 -15.40 21.84 7.65
CA THR A 39 -14.10 22.37 8.07
C THR A 39 -14.24 23.43 9.15
N GLY A 40 -13.41 23.28 10.19
CA GLY A 40 -13.36 24.17 11.34
C GLY A 40 -14.03 23.60 12.59
N LEU A 41 -14.81 22.52 12.49
CA LEU A 41 -15.47 21.87 13.62
C LEU A 41 -14.87 20.49 13.90
N ILE A 42 -14.25 20.31 15.07
CA ILE A 42 -13.56 19.07 15.45
C ILE A 42 -14.05 18.62 16.85
N PRO A 43 -15.00 17.67 16.91
CA PRO A 43 -15.35 17.01 18.17
C PRO A 43 -14.17 16.18 18.68
N VAL A 44 -13.92 16.25 19.99
CA VAL A 44 -12.93 15.41 20.66
C VAL A 44 -13.63 14.47 21.63
N VAL A 45 -13.43 13.18 21.43
CA VAL A 45 -14.15 12.11 22.12
C VAL A 45 -13.18 11.32 22.99
N ASP A 46 -13.53 11.09 24.25
CA ASP A 46 -12.87 10.09 25.08
C ASP A 46 -13.45 8.72 24.73
N LEU A 47 -12.62 7.83 24.20
CA LEU A 47 -13.02 6.50 23.73
C LEU A 47 -13.23 5.50 24.87
N ASN A 48 -12.84 5.82 26.11
CA ASN A 48 -13.11 4.97 27.26
C ASN A 48 -14.50 5.27 27.83
N THR A 49 -14.85 6.55 27.99
CA THR A 49 -16.17 6.95 28.51
C THR A 49 -17.21 7.10 27.41
N MET A 50 -16.79 7.15 26.15
CA MET A 50 -17.62 7.41 24.97
C MET A 50 -18.34 8.77 25.04
N GLU A 51 -17.66 9.78 25.60
CA GLU A 51 -18.19 11.13 25.78
C GLU A 51 -17.44 12.15 24.91
N VAL A 52 -18.17 13.12 24.38
CA VAL A 52 -17.56 14.31 23.77
C VAL A 52 -17.03 15.20 24.90
N ILE A 53 -15.71 15.26 25.03
CA ILE A 53 -15.05 16.00 26.12
C ILE A 53 -14.81 17.47 25.78
N ARG A 54 -14.75 17.81 24.49
CA ARG A 54 -14.74 19.19 23.98
C ARG A 54 -15.10 19.21 22.50
N ILE A 55 -15.46 20.41 22.02
CA ILE A 55 -15.62 20.71 20.61
C ILE A 55 -14.66 21.85 20.30
N GLU A 56 -13.74 21.62 19.37
CA GLU A 56 -12.84 22.64 18.87
C GLU A 56 -13.50 23.29 17.65
N ASP A 57 -13.92 24.55 17.79
CA ASP A 57 -14.61 25.33 16.76
C ASP A 57 -13.73 26.51 16.34
N TYR A 58 -13.27 26.47 15.09
CA TYR A 58 -12.40 27.45 14.46
C TYR A 58 -13.14 28.33 13.44
N GLY A 59 -14.48 28.28 13.45
CA GLY A 59 -15.33 28.99 12.51
C GLY A 59 -15.75 28.09 11.34
N ALA A 60 -17.02 28.25 10.92
CA ALA A 60 -17.57 27.49 9.82
C ALA A 60 -17.12 28.04 8.48
N LYS A 61 -16.70 27.14 7.57
CA LYS A 61 -16.54 27.44 6.15
C LYS A 61 -17.80 27.05 5.36
N PRO A 62 -18.15 27.75 4.27
CA PRO A 62 -19.29 27.40 3.44
C PRO A 62 -19.18 25.99 2.83
N LEU A 63 -20.27 25.22 2.87
CA LEU A 63 -20.34 23.88 2.27
C LEU A 63 -20.12 23.91 0.75
N PRO A 64 -19.10 23.23 0.23
CA PRO A 64 -18.76 23.22 -1.20
C PRO A 64 -19.98 22.99 -2.11
N PRO A 65 -20.06 23.69 -3.26
CA PRO A 65 -21.29 23.79 -4.03
C PRO A 65 -21.57 22.59 -4.95
N MET A 66 -20.58 21.73 -5.21
CA MET A 66 -20.69 20.63 -6.17
C MET A 66 -20.89 19.29 -5.46
N ASP A 67 -21.71 18.42 -6.06
CA ASP A 67 -21.70 16.98 -5.78
C ASP A 67 -20.42 16.34 -6.36
N ALA A 68 -20.00 15.23 -5.77
CA ALA A 68 -18.90 14.38 -6.24
C ALA A 68 -19.21 12.89 -6.03
N SER A 69 -20.43 12.46 -6.36
CA SER A 69 -20.77 11.03 -6.43
C SER A 69 -19.87 10.32 -7.44
N PHE A 70 -19.19 9.27 -6.97
CA PHE A 70 -18.39 8.36 -7.81
C PHE A 70 -19.20 7.15 -8.30
N LYS A 71 -20.49 7.08 -7.94
CA LYS A 71 -21.40 6.02 -8.36
C LYS A 71 -22.22 6.52 -9.54
N PHE A 72 -22.07 5.85 -10.67
CA PHE A 72 -22.80 6.16 -11.91
C PHE A 72 -24.32 6.21 -11.68
N GLU A 73 -24.87 5.29 -10.88
CA GLU A 73 -26.30 5.21 -10.63
C GLU A 73 -26.87 6.43 -9.89
N ASN A 74 -25.99 7.22 -9.28
CA ASN A 74 -26.34 8.38 -8.46
C ASN A 74 -25.89 9.71 -9.11
N SER A 75 -25.44 9.72 -10.36
CA SER A 75 -24.92 10.93 -11.00
C SER A 75 -25.33 11.02 -12.46
N ASP A 76 -26.07 12.08 -12.80
CA ASP A 76 -26.46 12.38 -14.19
C ASP A 76 -25.26 12.81 -15.05
N ASP A 77 -24.17 13.27 -14.43
CA ASP A 77 -22.96 13.74 -15.12
C ASP A 77 -21.95 12.62 -15.46
N LEU A 78 -22.21 11.37 -15.02
CA LEU A 78 -21.32 10.25 -15.30
C LEU A 78 -21.89 9.43 -16.46
N GLU A 79 -21.11 9.27 -17.54
CA GLU A 79 -21.45 8.37 -18.65
C GLU A 79 -20.43 7.22 -18.73
N PRO A 80 -20.82 5.96 -18.50
CA PRO A 80 -19.93 4.82 -18.64
C PRO A 80 -19.47 4.66 -20.09
N ARG A 81 -18.18 4.33 -20.26
CA ARG A 81 -17.64 4.01 -21.57
C ARG A 81 -18.26 2.71 -22.10
N SER A 82 -18.75 2.74 -23.33
CA SER A 82 -19.40 1.59 -23.98
C SER A 82 -18.52 0.89 -25.01
N ASP A 83 -17.25 1.29 -25.15
CA ASP A 83 -16.33 0.85 -26.20
C ASP A 83 -15.27 -0.16 -25.73
N LEU A 84 -15.26 -0.51 -24.44
CA LEU A 84 -14.38 -1.55 -23.90
C LEU A 84 -14.88 -2.95 -24.29
N LYS A 85 -14.00 -3.75 -24.88
CA LYS A 85 -14.26 -5.16 -25.20
C LYS A 85 -13.83 -6.06 -24.04
N PRO A 86 -14.49 -7.21 -23.82
CA PRO A 86 -14.10 -8.16 -22.78
C PRO A 86 -12.66 -8.66 -22.93
N ILE A 87 -12.00 -8.91 -21.79
CA ILE A 87 -10.70 -9.57 -21.70
C ILE A 87 -10.87 -10.75 -20.74
N ASP A 88 -10.76 -11.97 -21.27
CA ASP A 88 -10.85 -13.20 -20.49
C ASP A 88 -9.46 -13.78 -20.24
N ILE A 89 -9.09 -13.91 -18.96
CA ILE A 89 -7.86 -14.59 -18.53
C ILE A 89 -8.28 -15.94 -17.94
N THR A 90 -7.86 -17.05 -18.55
CA THR A 90 -8.27 -18.39 -18.13
C THR A 90 -7.08 -19.34 -18.11
N GLN A 91 -7.11 -20.32 -17.20
CA GLN A 91 -6.14 -21.41 -17.13
C GLN A 91 -6.87 -22.75 -17.30
N PRO A 92 -6.98 -23.30 -18.52
CA PRO A 92 -7.83 -24.46 -18.79
C PRO A 92 -7.39 -25.74 -18.07
N GLU A 93 -6.13 -25.81 -17.65
CA GLU A 93 -5.55 -26.93 -16.88
C GLU A 93 -5.39 -26.60 -15.39
N GLY A 94 -5.92 -25.46 -14.94
CA GLY A 94 -5.75 -24.94 -13.58
C GLY A 94 -4.45 -24.14 -13.39
N PRO A 95 -4.22 -23.62 -12.16
CA PRO A 95 -3.03 -22.85 -11.84
C PRO A 95 -1.78 -23.74 -11.75
N SER A 96 -0.61 -23.17 -12.02
CA SER A 96 0.69 -23.84 -11.90
C SER A 96 1.24 -23.85 -10.47
N PHE A 97 0.51 -23.28 -9.51
CA PHE A 97 0.85 -23.29 -8.09
C PHE A 97 0.05 -24.35 -7.35
N GLU A 98 0.67 -24.92 -6.32
CA GLU A 98 0.04 -25.81 -5.37
C GLU A 98 -0.07 -25.12 -4.00
N THR A 99 -1.11 -25.46 -3.24
CA THR A 99 -1.32 -24.94 -1.90
C THR A 99 -1.60 -26.07 -0.91
N ASP A 100 -0.99 -25.98 0.27
CA ASP A 100 -1.30 -26.83 1.42
C ASP A 100 -1.46 -25.93 2.67
N GLY A 101 -2.72 -25.66 3.03
CA GLY A 101 -3.03 -24.61 3.99
C GLY A 101 -2.51 -23.25 3.51
N HIS A 102 -1.55 -22.68 4.24
CA HIS A 102 -0.87 -21.42 3.86
C HIS A 102 0.52 -21.63 3.25
N PHE A 103 0.89 -22.86 2.91
CA PHE A 103 2.09 -23.15 2.13
C PHE A 103 1.76 -23.06 0.64
N ILE A 104 2.62 -22.39 -0.13
CA ILE A 104 2.51 -22.22 -1.57
C ILE A 104 3.79 -22.76 -2.21
N LYS A 105 3.63 -23.59 -3.24
CA LYS A 105 4.71 -24.05 -4.11
C LYS A 105 4.44 -23.61 -5.54
N TRP A 106 5.36 -22.87 -6.16
CA TRP A 106 5.20 -22.38 -7.53
C TRP A 106 6.55 -22.11 -8.18
N GLN A 107 6.82 -22.71 -9.35
CA GLN A 107 8.02 -22.42 -10.17
C GLN A 107 9.32 -22.32 -9.34
N LYS A 108 9.56 -23.33 -8.48
CA LYS A 108 10.70 -23.46 -7.53
C LYS A 108 10.61 -22.60 -6.27
N TRP A 109 9.71 -21.63 -6.19
CA TRP A 109 9.43 -20.93 -4.94
C TRP A 109 8.67 -21.84 -3.97
N ASN A 110 9.10 -21.80 -2.71
CA ASN A 110 8.32 -22.27 -1.57
C ASN A 110 8.08 -21.09 -0.63
N ILE A 111 6.81 -20.82 -0.31
CA ILE A 111 6.39 -19.64 0.43
C ILE A 111 5.39 -20.09 1.49
N ARG A 112 5.53 -19.62 2.74
CA ARG A 112 4.44 -19.64 3.71
C ARG A 112 3.91 -18.24 3.88
N PHE A 113 2.60 -18.09 4.03
CA PHE A 113 2.02 -16.82 4.41
C PHE A 113 1.25 -16.92 5.72
N GLY A 114 1.13 -15.78 6.38
CA GLY A 114 0.35 -15.55 7.58
C GLY A 114 -0.47 -14.28 7.42
N TYR A 115 -1.29 -14.00 8.42
CA TYR A 115 -2.12 -12.81 8.45
C TYR A 115 -2.21 -12.28 9.87
N THR A 116 -2.10 -10.97 10.06
CA THR A 116 -2.30 -10.33 11.36
C THR A 116 -3.23 -9.14 11.25
N ALA A 117 -4.02 -8.88 12.30
CA ALA A 117 -4.90 -7.70 12.36
C ALA A 117 -4.13 -6.38 12.20
N ARG A 118 -2.85 -6.33 12.59
CA ARG A 118 -2.01 -5.13 12.49
C ARG A 118 -1.40 -4.94 11.11
N GLU A 119 -0.70 -5.96 10.59
CA GLU A 119 0.17 -5.85 9.41
C GLU A 119 -0.53 -6.31 8.12
N GLY A 120 -1.65 -7.03 8.24
CA GLY A 120 -2.28 -7.72 7.12
C GLY A 120 -1.46 -8.95 6.70
N LEU A 121 -1.15 -9.04 5.42
CA LEU A 121 -0.43 -10.18 4.83
C LEU A 121 1.05 -10.22 5.27
N VAL A 122 1.48 -11.37 5.77
CA VAL A 122 2.86 -11.62 6.21
C VAL A 122 3.45 -12.81 5.46
N LEU A 123 4.64 -12.67 4.90
CA LEU A 123 5.40 -13.77 4.30
C LEU A 123 6.32 -14.41 5.33
N HIS A 124 6.51 -15.71 5.22
CA HIS A 124 7.34 -16.54 6.09
C HIS A 124 8.12 -17.58 5.30
N GLN A 125 9.36 -17.84 5.70
CA GLN A 125 10.20 -18.93 5.21
C GLN A 125 10.20 -19.06 3.68
N VAL A 126 10.41 -17.95 2.99
CA VAL A 126 10.51 -17.91 1.54
C VAL A 126 11.85 -18.53 1.13
N SER A 127 11.78 -19.53 0.25
CA SER A 127 12.95 -20.21 -0.31
C SER A 127 12.77 -20.48 -1.80
N TYR A 128 13.88 -20.79 -2.46
CA TYR A 128 13.93 -21.13 -3.88
C TYR A 128 14.67 -22.45 -4.09
N GLU A 129 14.09 -23.36 -4.88
CA GLU A 129 14.71 -24.63 -5.23
C GLU A 129 15.72 -24.44 -6.36
N ASP A 130 17.00 -24.66 -6.06
CA ASP A 130 18.10 -24.60 -7.04
C ASP A 130 18.83 -25.94 -7.05
N LYS A 131 18.81 -26.63 -8.20
CA LYS A 131 19.46 -27.94 -8.40
C LYS A 131 19.08 -29.00 -7.36
N GLY A 132 17.83 -29.00 -6.91
CA GLY A 132 17.31 -29.94 -5.93
C GLY A 132 17.63 -29.58 -4.47
N GLU A 133 18.24 -28.43 -4.22
CA GLU A 133 18.45 -27.88 -2.89
C GLU A 133 17.51 -26.69 -2.63
N GLU A 134 16.84 -26.69 -1.48
CA GLU A 134 16.02 -25.57 -1.04
C GLU A 134 16.89 -24.49 -0.39
N ARG A 135 16.96 -23.32 -1.03
CA ARG A 135 17.83 -22.21 -0.61
C ARG A 135 17.00 -21.08 0.01
N PRO A 136 17.18 -20.77 1.30
CA PRO A 136 16.41 -19.71 1.95
C PRO A 136 16.72 -18.32 1.37
N VAL A 137 15.70 -17.45 1.30
CA VAL A 137 15.81 -16.07 0.80
C VAL A 137 15.33 -15.07 1.85
N LEU A 138 14.10 -15.24 2.36
CA LEU A 138 13.52 -14.41 3.41
C LEU A 138 12.98 -15.30 4.52
N TYR A 139 13.29 -14.99 5.78
CA TYR A 139 12.64 -15.63 6.92
C TYR A 139 11.25 -15.04 7.18
N ARG A 140 11.11 -13.71 7.06
CA ARG A 140 9.85 -12.99 7.26
C ARG A 140 9.83 -11.69 6.46
N ALA A 141 8.71 -11.34 5.84
CA ALA A 141 8.50 -10.02 5.24
C ALA A 141 7.06 -9.54 5.45
N ALA A 142 6.87 -8.28 5.88
CA ALA A 142 5.56 -7.67 6.04
C ALA A 142 5.66 -6.15 6.09
N LEU A 143 4.53 -5.48 5.84
CA LEU A 143 4.35 -4.08 6.24
C LEU A 143 4.48 -4.01 7.77
N SER A 144 5.46 -3.25 8.26
CA SER A 144 5.64 -3.04 9.69
C SER A 144 4.91 -1.78 10.17
N GLU A 145 4.88 -0.76 9.32
CA GLU A 145 4.14 0.48 9.54
C GLU A 145 3.93 1.22 8.23
N MET A 146 2.94 2.10 8.21
CA MET A 146 2.86 3.19 7.24
C MET A 146 2.40 4.47 7.94
N VAL A 147 2.76 5.62 7.38
CA VAL A 147 2.31 6.91 7.91
C VAL A 147 1.86 7.85 6.82
N VAL A 148 0.76 8.55 7.07
CA VAL A 148 0.19 9.57 6.19
C VAL A 148 0.23 10.94 6.87
N PRO A 149 1.37 11.66 6.85
CA PRO A 149 1.48 12.98 7.44
C PRO A 149 0.90 14.05 6.51
N TYR A 150 0.00 14.88 7.05
CA TYR A 150 -0.59 16.02 6.35
C TYR A 150 0.29 17.28 6.53
N GLY A 151 0.54 17.99 5.44
CA GLY A 151 1.42 19.17 5.37
C GLY A 151 0.69 20.50 5.50
N GLU A 152 -0.42 20.56 6.25
CA GLU A 152 -1.27 21.74 6.39
C GLU A 152 -1.09 22.40 7.77
N THR A 153 -1.22 23.72 7.82
CA THR A 153 -1.10 24.50 9.07
C THR A 153 -2.44 24.77 9.75
N SER A 154 -3.55 24.64 9.01
CA SER A 154 -4.88 24.87 9.55
C SER A 154 -5.20 23.90 10.70
N PRO A 155 -5.95 24.32 11.74
CA PRO A 155 -6.34 23.46 12.84
C PRO A 155 -7.15 22.21 12.42
N ALA A 156 -7.76 22.23 11.23
CA ALA A 156 -8.48 21.10 10.66
C ALA A 156 -7.57 19.91 10.32
N HIS A 157 -6.30 20.15 9.95
CA HIS A 157 -5.41 19.13 9.41
C HIS A 157 -4.00 19.09 10.01
N ASN A 158 -3.57 20.11 10.77
CA ASN A 158 -2.18 20.26 11.24
C ASN A 158 -1.67 19.23 12.27
N TRP A 159 -2.53 18.30 12.67
CA TRP A 159 -2.26 17.25 13.64
C TRP A 159 -2.34 15.86 13.03
N GLN A 160 -2.84 15.76 11.79
CA GLN A 160 -3.14 14.49 11.13
C GLN A 160 -1.87 13.83 10.64
N ASN A 161 -1.56 12.69 11.27
CA ASN A 161 -0.46 11.81 10.91
C ASN A 161 -0.96 10.40 11.18
N ALA A 162 -1.73 9.84 10.25
CA ALA A 162 -2.33 8.52 10.47
C ALA A 162 -1.25 7.44 10.39
N LEU A 163 -1.10 6.64 11.45
CA LEU A 163 -0.31 5.41 11.40
C LEU A 163 -1.26 4.24 11.13
N ASP A 164 -1.55 3.97 9.86
CA ASP A 164 -2.64 3.09 9.47
C ASP A 164 -2.48 1.66 10.01
N ALA A 165 -1.26 1.12 10.05
CA ALA A 165 -1.02 -0.20 10.64
C ALA A 165 -1.01 -0.12 12.17
N GLY A 166 -0.30 0.84 12.75
CA GLY A 166 -0.10 0.95 14.21
C GLY A 166 -1.33 1.40 15.01
N GLU A 167 -2.10 2.36 14.50
CA GLU A 167 -3.23 2.98 15.19
C GLU A 167 -4.57 2.31 14.84
N TYR A 168 -4.74 1.93 13.57
CA TYR A 168 -6.00 1.38 13.06
C TYR A 168 -5.95 -0.12 12.78
N GLY A 169 -4.76 -0.71 12.63
CA GLY A 169 -4.59 -2.12 12.27
C GLY A 169 -5.06 -2.41 10.85
N ILE A 170 -4.23 -2.13 9.86
CA ILE A 170 -4.62 -2.22 8.44
C ILE A 170 -5.13 -3.62 8.03
N GLY A 171 -4.65 -4.68 8.69
CA GLY A 171 -5.11 -6.05 8.42
C GLY A 171 -6.55 -6.31 8.88
N GLN A 172 -7.02 -5.71 9.97
CA GLN A 172 -8.42 -5.86 10.39
C GLN A 172 -9.39 -5.05 9.52
N LEU A 173 -8.84 -4.17 8.68
CA LEU A 173 -9.57 -3.32 7.74
C LEU A 173 -9.50 -3.83 6.30
N ALA A 174 -9.10 -5.09 6.10
CA ALA A 174 -9.05 -5.69 4.78
C ALA A 174 -10.44 -5.86 4.16
N ASN A 175 -10.48 -5.76 2.84
CA ASN A 175 -11.69 -5.95 2.05
C ASN A 175 -11.90 -7.42 1.72
N SER A 176 -13.16 -7.80 1.50
CA SER A 176 -13.50 -9.07 0.85
C SER A 176 -13.43 -8.89 -0.65
N LEU A 177 -12.47 -9.57 -1.28
CA LEU A 177 -12.16 -9.38 -2.69
C LEU A 177 -13.10 -10.20 -3.58
N THR A 178 -13.51 -9.58 -4.70
CA THR A 178 -14.51 -10.09 -5.64
C THR A 178 -13.87 -10.57 -6.94
N LEU A 179 -14.18 -11.81 -7.32
CA LEU A 179 -13.70 -12.40 -8.57
C LEU A 179 -14.20 -11.62 -9.79
N GLY A 180 -13.27 -11.30 -10.69
CA GLY A 180 -13.54 -10.54 -11.91
C GLY A 180 -13.55 -9.01 -11.72
N CYS A 181 -13.49 -8.52 -10.47
CA CYS A 181 -13.40 -7.10 -10.17
C CYS A 181 -12.06 -6.77 -9.51
N ASP A 182 -11.83 -7.26 -8.29
CA ASP A 182 -10.60 -6.99 -7.53
C ASP A 182 -9.44 -7.89 -7.99
N CYS A 183 -9.76 -9.14 -8.32
CA CYS A 183 -8.82 -10.15 -8.80
C CYS A 183 -9.39 -10.87 -10.02
N LEU A 184 -8.65 -10.90 -11.13
CA LEU A 184 -9.07 -11.47 -12.42
C LEU A 184 -8.19 -12.67 -12.78
N GLY A 185 -8.79 -13.69 -13.41
CA GLY A 185 -8.10 -14.91 -13.84
C GLY A 185 -8.51 -16.13 -13.03
N GLU A 186 -7.61 -17.11 -12.96
CA GLU A 186 -7.76 -18.29 -12.11
C GLU A 186 -7.25 -17.95 -10.70
N VAL A 187 -8.16 -17.54 -9.81
CA VAL A 187 -7.83 -16.98 -8.50
C VAL A 187 -8.16 -17.97 -7.39
N ARG A 188 -7.19 -18.20 -6.50
CA ARG A 188 -7.40 -18.86 -5.21
C ARG A 188 -7.53 -17.82 -4.10
N TYR A 189 -8.61 -17.90 -3.33
CA TYR A 189 -8.87 -17.01 -2.20
C TYR A 189 -8.53 -17.65 -0.86
N PHE A 190 -8.11 -16.82 0.09
CA PHE A 190 -7.98 -17.19 1.50
C PHE A 190 -8.71 -16.19 2.39
N ASN A 191 -9.33 -16.71 3.44
CA ASN A 191 -10.00 -15.89 4.46
C ASN A 191 -8.96 -15.40 5.48
N ALA A 192 -9.16 -14.20 6.00
CA ALA A 192 -8.46 -13.75 7.20
C ALA A 192 -9.33 -14.02 8.43
N VAL A 193 -8.74 -14.63 9.46
CA VAL A 193 -9.43 -14.94 10.72
C VAL A 193 -8.66 -14.30 11.86
N MET A 194 -9.35 -13.51 12.69
CA MET A 194 -8.78 -12.78 13.81
C MET A 194 -9.81 -12.61 14.94
N ALA A 195 -9.39 -12.05 16.08
CA ALA A 195 -10.30 -11.71 17.18
C ALA A 195 -10.84 -10.27 17.00
N ASP A 196 -12.11 -10.05 17.29
CA ASP A 196 -12.68 -8.70 17.37
C ASP A 196 -12.43 -8.04 18.74
N GLY A 197 -12.96 -6.82 18.93
CA GLY A 197 -12.83 -6.07 20.18
C GLY A 197 -13.48 -6.73 21.41
N LYS A 198 -14.31 -7.75 21.23
CA LYS A 198 -14.91 -8.56 22.31
C LYS A 198 -14.17 -9.88 22.53
N GLY A 199 -13.23 -10.22 21.66
CA GLY A 199 -12.52 -11.50 21.63
C GLY A 199 -13.25 -12.59 20.85
N ASP A 200 -14.34 -12.26 20.15
CA ASP A 200 -15.05 -13.20 19.29
C ASP A 200 -14.30 -13.40 17.96
N VAL A 201 -14.57 -14.52 17.28
CA VAL A 201 -13.94 -14.81 15.98
C VAL A 201 -14.54 -13.91 14.90
N HIS A 202 -13.68 -13.07 14.30
CA HIS A 202 -13.98 -12.27 13.13
C HIS A 202 -13.33 -12.90 11.89
N THR A 203 -14.13 -13.18 10.86
CA THR A 203 -13.66 -13.72 9.58
C THR A 203 -13.96 -12.74 8.46
N ILE A 204 -12.92 -12.34 7.74
CA ILE A 204 -13.01 -11.60 6.49
C ILE A 204 -12.92 -12.62 5.36
N PRO A 205 -14.02 -12.94 4.66
CA PRO A 205 -13.97 -13.88 3.55
C PRO A 205 -13.18 -13.28 2.39
N ASN A 206 -12.46 -14.11 1.65
CA ASN A 206 -11.71 -13.70 0.45
C ASN A 206 -10.76 -12.50 0.68
N ALA A 207 -10.13 -12.43 1.85
CA ALA A 207 -9.25 -11.32 2.21
C ALA A 207 -7.95 -11.30 1.39
N ILE A 208 -7.48 -12.46 0.93
CA ILE A 208 -6.24 -12.61 0.17
C ILE A 208 -6.55 -13.27 -1.18
N CYS A 209 -5.99 -12.70 -2.25
CA CYS A 209 -5.94 -13.32 -3.57
C CYS A 209 -4.56 -13.93 -3.86
N LEU A 210 -4.57 -15.13 -4.41
CA LEU A 210 -3.42 -15.81 -5.00
C LEU A 210 -3.73 -16.20 -6.45
N HIS A 211 -2.92 -15.74 -7.39
CA HIS A 211 -3.01 -16.14 -8.80
C HIS A 211 -1.64 -16.01 -9.47
N GLU A 212 -1.50 -16.49 -10.70
CA GLU A 212 -0.30 -16.23 -11.51
C GLU A 212 -0.67 -15.42 -12.76
N GLU A 213 0.26 -14.59 -13.21
CA GLU A 213 0.11 -13.72 -14.36
C GLU A 213 1.22 -13.98 -15.38
N ASP A 214 0.88 -13.86 -16.65
CA ASP A 214 1.88 -13.63 -17.70
C ASP A 214 2.50 -12.24 -17.52
N ASP A 215 3.82 -12.16 -17.61
CA ASP A 215 4.60 -10.93 -17.39
C ASP A 215 5.46 -10.59 -18.62
N GLY A 216 4.93 -10.81 -19.82
CA GLY A 216 5.61 -10.44 -21.06
C GLY A 216 6.87 -11.28 -21.33
N THR A 217 7.93 -10.63 -21.81
CA THR A 217 9.17 -11.31 -22.24
C THR A 217 10.14 -11.47 -21.06
N ALA A 218 10.52 -12.72 -20.73
CA ALA A 218 11.59 -12.98 -19.76
C ALA A 218 12.97 -12.69 -20.36
N TRP A 219 13.25 -13.26 -21.53
CA TRP A 219 14.45 -12.96 -22.30
C TRP A 219 14.22 -13.24 -23.77
N LYS A 220 14.96 -12.51 -24.61
CA LYS A 220 14.89 -12.64 -26.06
C LYS A 220 16.26 -12.37 -26.67
N LYS A 221 16.64 -13.18 -27.66
CA LYS A 221 17.81 -12.95 -28.50
C LYS A 221 17.45 -13.20 -29.95
N THR A 222 17.90 -12.31 -30.83
CA THR A 222 17.98 -12.54 -32.27
C THR A 222 19.44 -12.41 -32.67
N ASP A 223 19.98 -13.44 -33.32
CA ASP A 223 21.30 -13.39 -33.95
C ASP A 223 21.16 -13.19 -35.45
N TRP A 224 21.41 -11.97 -35.90
CA TRP A 224 21.31 -11.61 -37.32
C TRP A 224 22.35 -12.32 -38.21
N ARG A 225 23.42 -12.89 -37.63
CA ARG A 225 24.44 -13.61 -38.40
C ARG A 225 23.99 -15.02 -38.76
N THR A 226 23.17 -15.64 -37.90
CA THR A 226 22.61 -16.97 -38.13
C THR A 226 21.14 -16.93 -38.57
N ASP A 227 20.50 -15.76 -38.48
CA ASP A 227 19.06 -15.55 -38.66
C ASP A 227 18.20 -16.36 -37.67
N GLU A 228 18.78 -16.69 -36.51
CA GLU A 228 18.10 -17.45 -35.45
C GLU A 228 17.55 -16.51 -34.38
N GLY A 229 16.38 -16.85 -33.87
CA GLY A 229 15.72 -16.11 -32.80
C GLY A 229 15.21 -17.05 -31.71
N GLU A 230 15.40 -16.66 -30.46
CA GLU A 230 14.87 -17.37 -29.31
C GLU A 230 14.25 -16.40 -28.31
N GLU A 231 13.11 -16.80 -27.74
CA GLU A 231 12.35 -16.02 -26.76
C GLU A 231 11.74 -16.94 -25.71
N ARG A 232 11.67 -16.45 -24.47
CA ARG A 232 10.89 -17.04 -23.38
C ARG A 232 10.06 -15.97 -22.72
N ARG A 233 8.87 -16.36 -22.26
CA ARG A 233 7.94 -15.48 -21.54
C ARG A 233 8.22 -15.53 -20.04
N SER A 234 7.99 -14.40 -19.38
CA SER A 234 8.03 -14.28 -17.93
C SER A 234 6.65 -14.62 -17.36
N ARG A 235 6.64 -15.09 -16.12
CA ARG A 235 5.43 -15.19 -15.31
C ARG A 235 5.76 -14.72 -13.90
N ARG A 236 4.72 -14.28 -13.19
CA ARG A 236 4.80 -13.95 -11.78
C ARG A 236 3.65 -14.56 -11.00
N LEU A 237 3.94 -15.02 -9.79
CA LEU A 237 2.93 -15.34 -8.79
C LEU A 237 2.57 -14.04 -8.04
N VAL A 238 1.28 -13.81 -7.84
CA VAL A 238 0.74 -12.65 -7.13
C VAL A 238 0.10 -13.14 -5.84
N LEU A 239 0.53 -12.60 -4.70
CA LEU A 239 -0.15 -12.76 -3.42
C LEU A 239 -0.50 -11.37 -2.88
N SER A 240 -1.78 -11.09 -2.71
CA SER A 240 -2.24 -9.72 -2.43
C SER A 240 -3.42 -9.63 -1.48
N PHE A 241 -3.56 -8.47 -0.84
CA PHE A 241 -4.78 -8.06 -0.13
C PHE A 241 -5.03 -6.57 -0.35
N PHE A 242 -6.29 -6.16 -0.18
CA PHE A 242 -6.70 -4.75 -0.22
C PHE A 242 -7.27 -4.34 1.13
N ALA A 243 -7.03 -3.11 1.58
CA ALA A 243 -7.54 -2.60 2.84
C ALA A 243 -8.01 -1.15 2.70
N THR A 244 -9.10 -0.81 3.39
CA THR A 244 -9.67 0.54 3.41
C THR A 244 -9.45 1.16 4.78
N VAL A 245 -8.69 2.24 4.86
CA VAL A 245 -8.50 3.00 6.09
C VAL A 245 -9.15 4.36 5.91
N LEU A 246 -10.34 4.50 6.49
CA LEU A 246 -11.19 5.67 6.33
C LEU A 246 -11.44 5.97 4.84
N ASN A 247 -10.84 7.04 4.33
CA ASN A 247 -11.06 7.55 2.99
C ASN A 247 -10.14 6.93 1.93
N TYR A 248 -9.04 6.26 2.30
CA TYR A 248 -8.11 5.67 1.34
C TYR A 248 -8.22 4.15 1.27
N ASP A 249 -7.89 3.62 0.09
CA ASP A 249 -7.81 2.19 -0.15
C ASP A 249 -6.40 1.82 -0.67
N TYR A 250 -5.84 0.77 -0.08
CA TYR A 250 -4.47 0.32 -0.34
C TYR A 250 -4.47 -1.14 -0.78
N GLY A 251 -3.89 -1.40 -1.96
CA GLY A 251 -3.61 -2.75 -2.42
C GLY A 251 -2.14 -3.10 -2.19
N PHE A 252 -1.88 -4.16 -1.42
CA PHE A 252 -0.54 -4.64 -1.14
C PHE A 252 -0.28 -5.92 -1.92
N TYR A 253 0.67 -5.86 -2.86
CA TYR A 253 0.97 -6.96 -3.76
C TYR A 253 2.41 -7.44 -3.52
N TRP A 254 2.56 -8.75 -3.30
CA TRP A 254 3.84 -9.43 -3.37
C TRP A 254 3.90 -10.23 -4.67
N TYR A 255 4.94 -9.99 -5.45
CA TYR A 255 5.20 -10.69 -6.70
C TYR A 255 6.45 -11.56 -6.57
N PHE A 256 6.34 -12.80 -7.05
CA PHE A 256 7.47 -13.73 -7.18
C PHE A 256 7.64 -14.10 -8.64
N TYR A 257 8.83 -13.93 -9.19
CA TYR A 257 9.10 -14.13 -10.60
C TYR A 257 9.88 -15.42 -10.86
N THR A 258 9.73 -15.97 -12.06
CA THR A 258 10.43 -17.21 -12.45
C THR A 258 11.96 -17.08 -12.46
N ASP A 259 12.49 -15.87 -12.53
CA ASP A 259 13.92 -15.56 -12.54
C ASP A 259 14.54 -15.38 -11.13
N GLY A 260 13.75 -15.53 -10.07
CA GLY A 260 14.21 -15.36 -8.68
C GLY A 260 13.98 -13.97 -8.09
N ARG A 261 13.38 -13.03 -8.84
CA ARG A 261 13.02 -11.71 -8.30
C ARG A 261 11.82 -11.80 -7.34
N ILE A 262 11.87 -10.98 -6.29
CA ILE A 262 10.74 -10.67 -5.41
C ILE A 262 10.48 -9.17 -5.52
N GLU A 263 9.22 -8.78 -5.66
CA GLU A 263 8.80 -7.39 -5.72
C GLU A 263 7.63 -7.15 -4.76
N GLN A 264 7.61 -5.95 -4.17
CA GLN A 264 6.51 -5.47 -3.37
C GLN A 264 5.99 -4.19 -4.03
N GLU A 265 4.70 -4.19 -4.35
CA GLU A 265 4.01 -3.02 -4.91
C GLU A 265 2.86 -2.62 -3.99
N VAL A 266 2.73 -1.31 -3.74
CA VAL A 266 1.55 -0.74 -3.10
C VAL A 266 0.79 0.10 -4.12
N LYS A 267 -0.49 -0.21 -4.31
CA LYS A 267 -1.41 0.57 -5.15
C LYS A 267 -2.27 1.44 -4.25
N LEU A 268 -2.32 2.74 -4.54
CA LEU A 268 -3.07 3.73 -3.75
C LEU A 268 -4.28 4.21 -4.56
N THR A 269 -5.45 4.16 -3.94
CA THR A 269 -6.70 4.70 -4.50
C THR A 269 -7.59 5.19 -3.34
N GLY A 270 -8.87 5.40 -3.60
CA GLY A 270 -9.85 5.91 -2.66
C GLY A 270 -10.16 7.39 -2.90
N ILE A 271 -10.52 8.10 -1.84
CA ILE A 271 -10.99 9.48 -1.87
C ILE A 271 -10.03 10.35 -1.09
N LEU A 272 -9.72 11.54 -1.61
CA LEU A 272 -8.90 12.52 -0.89
C LEU A 272 -9.57 12.90 0.44
N ASN A 273 -8.79 12.98 1.52
CA ASN A 273 -9.22 13.70 2.70
C ASN A 273 -9.16 15.19 2.39
N VAL A 274 -10.28 15.89 2.52
CA VAL A 274 -10.45 17.26 2.02
C VAL A 274 -10.94 18.22 3.10
N GLY A 275 -10.70 19.50 2.86
CA GLY A 275 -11.29 20.61 3.60
C GLY A 275 -12.02 21.58 2.68
N ALA A 276 -12.89 22.41 3.25
CA ALA A 276 -13.55 23.50 2.55
C ALA A 276 -12.65 24.74 2.46
N LEU A 277 -12.89 25.55 1.44
CA LEU A 277 -12.31 26.86 1.22
C LEU A 277 -13.41 27.94 1.23
N GLU A 278 -13.04 29.15 1.59
CA GLU A 278 -13.85 30.35 1.34
C GLU A 278 -13.89 30.68 -0.15
N GLU A 279 -14.85 31.52 -0.54
CA GLU A 279 -14.93 32.01 -1.91
C GLU A 279 -13.67 32.81 -2.29
N GLY A 280 -12.96 32.35 -3.32
CA GLY A 280 -11.72 32.96 -3.80
C GLY A 280 -10.47 32.65 -2.95
N GLU A 281 -10.59 31.86 -1.88
CA GLU A 281 -9.43 31.40 -1.10
C GLU A 281 -8.56 30.45 -1.93
N LYS A 282 -7.24 30.67 -1.91
CA LYS A 282 -6.27 29.81 -2.59
C LYS A 282 -5.41 29.09 -1.55
N PRO A 283 -5.46 27.75 -1.46
CA PRO A 283 -4.67 27.01 -0.49
C PRO A 283 -3.19 27.09 -0.84
N LYS A 284 -2.35 27.45 0.15
CA LYS A 284 -0.88 27.42 0.01
C LYS A 284 -0.33 26.00 0.19
N TYR A 285 -0.96 25.21 1.05
CA TYR A 285 -0.51 23.88 1.49
C TYR A 285 -1.37 22.75 0.90
N GLY A 286 -2.05 23.02 -0.21
CA GLY A 286 -3.00 22.11 -0.84
C GLY A 286 -3.30 22.56 -2.26
N THR A 287 -4.20 21.84 -2.91
CA THR A 287 -4.71 22.18 -4.24
C THR A 287 -6.22 22.30 -4.18
N GLU A 288 -6.78 23.33 -4.83
CA GLU A 288 -8.22 23.40 -5.05
C GLU A 288 -8.59 22.38 -6.14
N VAL A 289 -9.10 21.20 -5.74
CA VAL A 289 -9.37 20.07 -6.66
C VAL A 289 -10.78 20.13 -7.26
N ALA A 290 -11.67 20.88 -6.63
CA ALA A 290 -12.99 21.27 -7.12
C ALA A 290 -13.35 22.63 -6.48
N PRO A 291 -14.33 23.38 -7.00
CA PRO A 291 -14.71 24.67 -6.44
C PRO A 291 -14.89 24.61 -4.92
N ARG A 292 -14.04 25.36 -4.22
CA ARG A 292 -13.97 25.43 -2.76
C ARG A 292 -13.64 24.14 -2.01
N ILE A 293 -13.04 23.16 -2.67
CA ILE A 293 -12.51 21.93 -2.05
C ILE A 293 -10.99 21.99 -2.06
N ASN A 294 -10.39 22.07 -0.87
CA ASN A 294 -8.96 21.90 -0.68
C ASN A 294 -8.65 20.41 -0.53
N GLY A 295 -7.76 19.89 -1.38
CA GLY A 295 -7.00 18.68 -1.11
C GLY A 295 -5.65 19.07 -0.50
N PRO A 296 -5.45 18.95 0.83
CA PRO A 296 -4.18 19.26 1.45
C PRO A 296 -3.06 18.37 0.90
N ILE A 297 -1.83 18.89 0.84
CA ILE A 297 -0.66 18.08 0.48
C ILE A 297 -0.35 17.14 1.65
N TYR A 298 -0.09 15.87 1.35
CA TYR A 298 0.34 14.85 2.30
C TYR A 298 1.29 13.88 1.58
N GLN A 299 1.85 12.94 2.33
CA GLN A 299 2.69 11.87 1.79
C GLN A 299 2.17 10.51 2.27
N HIS A 300 2.47 9.44 1.54
CA HIS A 300 2.32 8.08 2.06
C HIS A 300 3.71 7.46 2.18
N PHE A 301 4.11 7.15 3.40
CA PHE A 301 5.36 6.44 3.67
C PHE A 301 5.05 5.01 4.10
N PHE A 302 5.68 4.04 3.47
CA PHE A 302 5.54 2.63 3.80
C PHE A 302 6.85 2.08 4.34
N ASN A 303 6.78 1.29 5.40
CA ASN A 303 7.92 0.57 5.93
C ASN A 303 7.67 -0.93 5.91
N PHE A 304 8.43 -1.64 5.09
CA PHE A 304 8.45 -3.10 5.09
C PHE A 304 9.63 -3.62 5.90
N ARG A 305 9.34 -4.49 6.88
CA ARG A 305 10.38 -5.20 7.63
C ARG A 305 10.74 -6.48 6.88
N LEU A 306 11.95 -6.51 6.32
CA LEU A 306 12.51 -7.67 5.62
C LEU A 306 13.54 -8.38 6.52
N ASP A 307 13.18 -9.56 6.99
CA ASP A 307 14.04 -10.46 7.75
C ASP A 307 14.77 -11.38 6.76
N MET A 308 15.92 -10.92 6.28
CA MET A 308 16.70 -11.60 5.24
C MET A 308 17.32 -12.90 5.78
N ASN A 309 17.36 -13.92 4.95
CA ASN A 309 17.98 -15.20 5.29
C ASN A 309 18.63 -15.82 4.05
N VAL A 310 19.42 -15.04 3.31
CA VAL A 310 19.98 -15.43 2.01
C VAL A 310 21.01 -16.55 2.20
N ASP A 311 20.69 -17.76 1.76
CA ASP A 311 21.44 -19.00 2.04
C ASP A 311 21.73 -19.23 3.54
N GLY A 312 20.87 -18.71 4.41
CA GLY A 312 20.98 -18.83 5.87
C GLY A 312 21.27 -17.51 6.58
N GLN A 313 21.47 -17.60 7.90
CA GLN A 313 21.36 -16.45 8.82
C GLN A 313 22.58 -15.52 8.82
N LYS A 314 23.71 -15.96 8.28
CA LYS A 314 24.98 -15.20 8.33
C LYS A 314 25.08 -14.27 7.13
N ASN A 315 24.30 -13.20 7.14
CA ASN A 315 24.26 -12.21 6.06
C ASN A 315 25.01 -10.92 6.44
N SER A 316 25.35 -10.14 5.42
CA SER A 316 25.84 -8.77 5.54
C SER A 316 25.25 -7.94 4.41
N VAL A 317 25.02 -6.65 4.66
CA VAL A 317 24.57 -5.72 3.62
C VAL A 317 25.79 -5.04 3.02
N VAL A 318 25.86 -5.01 1.69
CA VAL A 318 26.92 -4.36 0.94
C VAL A 318 26.29 -3.35 0.00
N GLU A 319 26.69 -2.09 0.15
CA GLU A 319 26.37 -1.04 -0.81
C GLU A 319 27.37 -1.09 -1.98
N LEU A 320 26.88 -0.95 -3.21
CA LEU A 320 27.70 -0.90 -4.42
C LEU A 320 27.38 0.39 -5.18
N ASN A 321 28.38 1.25 -5.32
CA ASN A 321 28.29 2.48 -6.11
C ASN A 321 29.13 2.34 -7.39
N THR A 322 28.54 2.67 -8.53
CA THR A 322 29.30 2.79 -9.78
C THR A 322 29.93 4.17 -9.84
N VAL A 323 31.26 4.23 -9.94
CA VAL A 323 32.03 5.48 -9.99
C VAL A 323 32.81 5.59 -11.29
N ALA A 324 32.95 6.81 -11.80
CA ALA A 324 33.82 7.07 -12.94
C ALA A 324 35.29 6.83 -12.57
N GLU A 325 36.05 6.23 -13.48
CA GLU A 325 37.49 6.10 -13.35
C GLU A 325 38.19 7.44 -13.57
N LYS A 326 39.32 7.65 -12.91
CA LYS A 326 40.12 8.87 -13.09
C LYS A 326 40.71 8.92 -14.51
N GLU A 327 40.93 10.14 -15.00
CA GLU A 327 41.70 10.34 -16.22
C GLU A 327 43.16 9.90 -16.00
N GLY A 328 43.74 9.20 -16.97
CA GLY A 328 45.12 8.75 -16.91
C GLY A 328 45.52 7.89 -18.10
N SER A 329 46.76 7.38 -18.10
CA SER A 329 47.28 6.49 -19.16
C SER A 329 46.42 5.23 -19.34
N ASP A 330 45.81 4.75 -18.26
CA ASP A 330 44.98 3.54 -18.23
C ASP A 330 43.50 3.83 -18.55
N ASN A 331 43.12 5.12 -18.65
CA ASN A 331 41.80 5.58 -19.07
C ASN A 331 41.92 6.82 -19.98
N PRO A 332 42.61 6.70 -21.14
CA PRO A 332 42.96 7.84 -21.98
C PRO A 332 41.74 8.52 -22.61
N ASN A 333 40.63 7.78 -22.75
CA ASN A 333 39.38 8.25 -23.34
C ASN A 333 38.34 8.70 -22.30
N LYS A 334 38.69 8.67 -21.00
CA LYS A 334 37.85 9.15 -19.88
C LYS A 334 36.44 8.53 -19.82
N ASN A 335 36.28 7.31 -20.35
CA ASN A 335 34.99 6.65 -20.49
C ASN A 335 34.79 5.49 -19.52
N ALA A 336 35.85 5.09 -18.80
CA ALA A 336 35.78 3.97 -17.87
C ALA A 336 35.06 4.33 -16.56
N PHE A 337 34.40 3.33 -15.98
CA PHE A 337 33.77 3.36 -14.67
C PHE A 337 33.87 1.97 -14.04
N HIS A 338 33.82 1.88 -12.72
CA HIS A 338 33.95 0.63 -11.97
C HIS A 338 33.10 0.62 -10.70
N PRO A 339 32.75 -0.56 -10.16
CA PRO A 339 32.02 -0.66 -8.90
C PRO A 339 32.95 -0.45 -7.69
N VAL A 340 32.48 0.30 -6.70
CA VAL A 340 33.09 0.41 -5.36
C VAL A 340 32.09 -0.12 -4.35
N THR A 341 32.54 -1.02 -3.48
CA THR A 341 31.68 -1.69 -2.49
C THR A 341 32.02 -1.30 -1.05
N THR A 342 30.98 -1.11 -0.24
CA THR A 342 31.06 -0.80 1.18
C THR A 342 30.19 -1.77 1.97
N THR A 343 30.80 -2.60 2.83
CA THR A 343 30.05 -3.50 3.74
C THR A 343 29.68 -2.75 5.01
N PHE A 344 28.39 -2.72 5.36
CA PHE A 344 27.92 -2.19 6.63
C PHE A 344 28.21 -3.19 7.76
N LYS A 345 28.98 -2.77 8.77
CA LYS A 345 29.44 -3.65 9.87
C LYS A 345 28.68 -3.40 11.16
N LYS A 346 28.14 -2.19 11.32
CA LYS A 346 27.38 -1.75 12.49
C LYS A 346 26.12 -1.02 12.03
N GLU A 347 25.09 -1.02 12.87
CA GLU A 347 23.80 -0.40 12.57
C GLU A 347 23.93 1.09 12.19
N LYS A 348 24.84 1.82 12.83
CA LYS A 348 25.09 3.24 12.56
C LYS A 348 25.77 3.54 11.22
N ASP A 349 26.38 2.55 10.58
CA ASP A 349 27.12 2.76 9.32
C ASP A 349 26.17 3.14 8.17
N ARG A 350 24.87 2.85 8.33
CA ARG A 350 23.80 3.17 7.37
C ARG A 350 23.42 4.66 7.33
N ALA A 351 23.72 5.44 8.38
CA ALA A 351 23.13 6.76 8.60
C ALA A 351 23.71 7.92 7.77
N GLN A 352 24.61 7.67 6.81
CA GLN A 352 25.40 8.75 6.20
C GLN A 352 24.89 9.32 4.87
N HIS A 353 23.82 8.81 4.27
CA HIS A 353 23.34 9.28 2.95
C HIS A 353 21.91 9.83 2.95
N GLY A 354 21.41 10.27 4.11
CA GLY A 354 20.20 11.07 4.22
C GLY A 354 20.53 12.53 4.56
N SER A 355 20.98 13.30 3.57
CA SER A 355 21.01 14.78 3.63
C SER A 355 20.88 15.38 2.24
#